data_AF-A0A0R2V1T7-F1
#
_entry.id   AF-A0A0R2V1T7-F1
#
_cell.length_a   1.000
_cell.length_b   1.000
_cell.length_c   1.000
_cell.angle_alpha   90.00
_cell.angle_beta   90.00
_cell.angle_gamma   90.00
#
_symmetry.space_group_name_H-M   'P 1'
#
loop_
_entity.id
_entity.type
_entity.pdbx_description
1 polymer ?
#
loop_
_entity_poly.entity_id
_entity_poly.type
_entity_poly.pdbx_seq_one_letter_code
_entity_poly.pdbx_strand_id
1 'polypeptide(L)' 'MLSILQMPKGVPVATVALNGGANAGILAAQILGASDLAVRARISTYKESLRLAVEDMAKSVENQ' A
#
# COMPACT_ATOMS: atom_id res chain seq x y z
N MET A 1 -15.97 -8.62 -7.60
CA MET A 1 -14.66 -9.14 -7.13
C MET A 1 -14.33 -10.51 -7.71
N LEU A 2 -15.25 -11.48 -7.67
CA LEU A 2 -15.07 -12.80 -8.29
C LEU A 2 -14.71 -12.74 -9.78
N SER A 3 -15.19 -11.73 -10.52
CA SER A 3 -14.84 -11.51 -11.94
C SER A 3 -13.41 -11.03 -12.22
N ILE A 4 -12.70 -10.52 -11.20
CA ILE A 4 -11.33 -10.00 -11.33
C ILE A 4 -10.30 -11.03 -10.81
N LEU A 5 -10.69 -11.84 -9.82
CA LEU A 5 -9.85 -12.88 -9.21
C LEU A 5 -9.82 -14.20 -9.99
N GLN A 6 -10.81 -14.46 -10.84
CA GLN A 6 -10.93 -15.72 -11.61
C GLN A 6 -10.23 -15.64 -12.98
N MET A 7 -8.98 -15.16 -13.02
CA MET A 7 -8.23 -15.07 -14.27
C MET A 7 -7.64 -16.45 -14.64
N PRO A 8 -7.73 -16.87 -15.91
CA PRO A 8 -7.14 -18.13 -16.36
C PRO A 8 -5.61 -18.10 -16.24
N LYS A 9 -5.01 -19.29 -16.10
CA LYS A 9 -3.54 -19.44 -16.03
C LYS A 9 -2.89 -18.75 -17.23
N GLY A 10 -1.93 -17.87 -16.95
CA GLY A 10 -1.17 -17.12 -17.96
C GLY A 10 -1.35 -15.60 -17.93
N VAL A 11 -2.39 -15.08 -17.27
CA VAL A 11 -2.63 -13.63 -17.14
C VAL A 11 -2.75 -13.24 -15.67
N PRO A 12 -1.64 -12.88 -15.00
CA PRO A 12 -1.67 -12.52 -13.59
C PRO A 12 -2.30 -11.13 -13.39
N VAL A 13 -3.15 -11.01 -12.35
CA VAL A 13 -3.76 -9.73 -11.95
C VAL A 13 -3.49 -9.48 -10.46
N ALA A 14 -2.83 -8.38 -10.15
CA ALA A 14 -2.62 -7.95 -8.77
C ALA A 14 -3.90 -7.31 -8.23
N THR A 15 -4.66 -8.06 -7.44
CA THR A 15 -5.95 -7.60 -6.89
C THR A 15 -5.75 -7.03 -5.50
N VAL A 16 -6.33 -5.85 -5.24
CA VAL A 16 -6.35 -5.21 -3.91
C VAL A 16 -7.73 -5.36 -3.24
N ALA A 17 -7.84 -4.94 -1.97
CA ALA A 17 -9.10 -4.95 -1.23
C ALA A 17 -10.22 -4.18 -1.94
N LEU A 18 -11.48 -4.51 -1.63
CA LEU A 18 -12.66 -3.78 -2.11
C LEU A 18 -12.56 -2.30 -1.71
N ASN A 19 -12.88 -1.38 -2.63
CA ASN A 19 -12.68 0.07 -2.46
C ASN A 19 -11.23 0.47 -2.13
N GLY A 20 -10.26 -0.40 -2.38
CA GLY A 20 -8.84 -0.20 -2.08
C GLY A 20 -8.08 0.67 -3.07
N GLY A 21 -8.71 1.72 -3.63
CA GLY A 21 -8.08 2.60 -4.63
C GLY A 21 -6.75 3.19 -4.16
N ALA A 22 -6.69 3.60 -2.89
CA ALA A 22 -5.44 4.06 -2.25
C ALA A 22 -4.36 2.96 -2.24
N ASN A 23 -4.74 1.72 -1.90
CA ASN A 23 -3.82 0.59 -1.90
C ASN A 23 -3.36 0.20 -3.31
N ALA A 24 -4.23 0.31 -4.31
CA ALA A 24 -3.85 0.14 -5.72
C ALA A 24 -2.81 1.19 -6.14
N GLY A 25 -3.00 2.45 -5.75
CA GLY A 25 -2.03 3.52 -6.02
C GLY A 25 -0.68 3.27 -5.33
N ILE A 26 -0.68 2.83 -4.07
CA ILE A 26 0.55 2.49 -3.34
C ILE A 26 1.26 1.30 -4.02
N LEU A 27 0.53 0.28 -4.45
CA LEU A 27 1.09 -0.86 -5.17
C LEU A 27 1.71 -0.43 -6.50
N ALA A 28 1.03 0.41 -7.28
CA ALA A 28 1.56 0.97 -8.52
C ALA A 28 2.83 1.79 -8.27
N ALA A 29 2.84 2.62 -7.22
CA ALA A 29 4.01 3.37 -6.82
C ALA A 29 5.17 2.45 -6.42
N GLN A 30 4.92 1.33 -5.73
CA GLN A 30 5.95 0.34 -5.39
C GLN A 30 6.56 -0.33 -6.62
N ILE A 31 5.75 -0.62 -7.63
CA ILE A 31 6.22 -1.14 -8.93
C ILE A 31 7.13 -0.10 -9.60
N LEU A 32 6.71 1.16 -9.64
CA LEU A 32 7.54 2.24 -10.20
C LEU A 32 8.83 2.48 -9.39
N GLY A 33 8.74 2.39 -8.06
CA GLY A 33 9.88 2.53 -7.15
C GLY A 33 10.90 1.40 -7.26
N ALA A 34 10.59 0.30 -7.97
CA ALA A 34 11.57 -0.73 -8.30
C ALA A 34 12.67 -0.18 -9.22
N SER A 35 12.32 0.72 -10.15
CA SER A 35 13.26 1.35 -11.09
C SER A 35 13.56 2.82 -10.75
N ASP A 36 12.65 3.54 -10.10
CA ASP A 36 12.82 4.96 -9.74
C ASP A 36 13.15 5.13 -8.24
N LEU A 37 14.37 5.60 -7.97
CA LEU A 37 14.87 5.82 -6.60
C LEU A 37 14.15 6.98 -5.88
N ALA A 38 13.71 8.01 -6.61
CA ALA A 38 12.98 9.13 -6.02
C ALA A 38 11.58 8.68 -5.58
N VAL A 39 10.89 7.88 -6.39
CA VAL A 39 9.60 7.28 -6.02
C VAL A 39 9.76 6.35 -4.82
N ARG A 40 10.82 5.52 -4.82
CA ARG A 40 11.13 4.64 -3.67
C ARG A 40 11.31 5.42 -2.38
N ALA A 41 12.08 6.51 -2.40
CA ALA A 41 12.30 7.34 -1.23
C ALA A 41 10.97 7.91 -0.70
N ARG A 42 10.11 8.43 -1.59
CA ARG A 42 8.78 8.97 -1.20
C ARG A 42 7.89 7.90 -0.54
N ILE A 43 7.90 6.67 -1.05
CA ILE A 43 7.15 5.55 -0.45
C ILE A 43 7.72 5.19 0.91
N SER A 44 9.04 5.20 1.06
CA SER A 44 9.69 4.94 2.35
C SER A 44 9.28 5.98 3.39
N THR A 45 9.30 7.27 3.05
CA THR A 45 8.82 8.34 3.92
C THR A 45 7.34 8.18 4.27
N TYR A 46 6.51 7.83 3.29
CA TYR A 46 5.08 7.59 3.54
C TYR A 46 4.86 6.43 4.51
N LYS A 47 5.58 5.31 4.36
CA LYS A 47 5.50 4.18 5.30
C LYS A 47 5.96 4.57 6.71
N GLU A 48 7.00 5.38 6.81
CA GLU A 48 7.47 5.86 8.12
C GLU A 48 6.45 6.79 8.79
N SER A 49 5.79 7.68 8.03
CA SER A 49 4.72 8.51 8.58
C SER A 49 3.54 7.70 9.12
N LEU A 50 3.22 6.56 8.49
CA LEU A 50 2.18 5.66 8.98
C LEU A 50 2.60 4.97 10.29
N ARG A 51 3.86 4.57 10.40
CA ARG A 51 4.42 3.98 11.63
C ARG A 51 4.30 4.97 12.79
N LEU A 52 4.77 6.21 12.58
CA LEU A 52 4.70 7.28 13.57
C LEU A 52 3.25 7.58 13.98
N ALA A 53 2.34 7.67 13.02
CA ALA A 53 0.92 7.92 13.31
C ALA A 53 0.32 6.83 14.21
N VAL A 54 0.68 5.56 14.01
CA VAL A 54 0.21 4.45 14.87
C VAL A 54 0.84 4.51 16.25
N GLU A 55 2.12 4.85 16.37
CA GLU A 55 2.81 5.01 17.65
C GLU A 55 2.22 6.16 18.49
N ASP A 56 1.90 7.29 17.85
CA ASP A 56 1.26 8.42 18.52
C ASP A 56 -0.16 8.06 18.96
N MET A 57 -0.91 7.33 18.12
CA MET A 57 -2.24 6.85 18.47
C MET A 57 -2.18 5.87 19.66
N ALA A 58 -1.22 4.95 19.67
CA ALA A 58 -1.03 4.00 20.77
C ALA A 58 -0.77 4.71 22.11
N LYS A 59 0.11 5.71 22.14
CA LYS A 59 0.38 6.51 23.34
C LYS A 59 -0.84 7.28 23.84
N SER A 60 -1.70 7.74 22.92
CA SER A 60 -2.92 8.46 23.30
C SER A 60 -3.97 7.55 23.94
N VAL A 61 -4.01 6.28 23.54
CA VAL A 61 -4.91 5.26 24.11
C VAL A 61 -4.39 4.77 25.46
N GLU A 62 -3.07 4.67 25.63
CA GLU A 62 -2.44 4.21 26.88
C GLU A 62 -2.49 5.25 28.00
N ASN A 63 -2.70 6.52 27.66
CA ASN A 63 -2.91 7.63 28.61
C ASN A 63 -4.40 7.92 28.89
N GLN A 64 -5.32 7.05 28.44
CA GLN A 64 -6.75 7.05 28.81
C GLN A 64 -7.05 5.95 29.82
#